data_AF-V5F6N1-F1
#
_entry.id   AF-V5F6N1-F1
#
_cell.length_a   1.000
_cell.length_b   1.000
_cell.length_c   1.000
_cell.angle_alpha   90.00
_cell.angle_beta   90.00
_cell.angle_gamma   90.00
#
_symmetry.space_group_name_H-M   'P 1'
#
loop_
_entity.id
_entity.type
_entity.pdbx_description
1 polymer ?
#
loop_
_entity_poly.entity_id
_entity_poly.type
_entity_poly.pdbx_seq_one_letter_code
_entity_poly.pdbx_strand_id
1 'polypeptide(L)'
;MERVSLTSTSWKTAVAEPIEIRLKDTVRLVFVPTVVDNQKDKDACVKGHFVYQKKKKLDSWEDVREINLSQLKPAEGVKLELKSAELLFLLKKLADLYRIHRQDGIQRGSNQYVKLSGALEGLCNATDEDLRQFVELSSDNAIGTFKRIAKWLSSVEHSDKVVESLESLSADNIKQLNVVAGLTVLKKAFEVWINNQYSTDEEFWQRELTSNSFVLSQIFSFPVVVVKEKAYIGGKTFTNQGGNIVDFLYKNQMTSNPALIEIKTPSTQLISSPYRQTYNMSKELTGSTSQVLNYANSIIQDYYSVVGHETSIFGAYKPTCVVIIGNTSELDSPEKRKAFELYRNNLKDVQIVTFDELYGKVNSFIKLLENGN
;
A
#
# COMPACT_ATOMS: atom_id res chain seq x y z
N MET A 1 7.22 -17.61 20.99
CA MET A 1 6.30 -16.77 21.79
C MET A 1 6.10 -17.45 23.13
N GLU A 2 6.26 -16.72 24.22
CA GLU A 2 6.04 -17.24 25.57
C GLU A 2 4.53 -17.39 25.79
N ARG A 3 4.08 -18.58 26.22
CA ARG A 3 2.68 -18.89 26.47
C ARG A 3 2.44 -19.07 27.95
N VAL A 4 1.27 -18.63 28.41
CA VAL A 4 0.78 -18.87 29.77
C VAL A 4 -0.53 -19.62 29.67
N SER A 5 -0.63 -20.77 30.34
CA SER A 5 -1.86 -21.55 30.41
C SER A 5 -2.55 -21.36 31.76
N LEU A 6 -3.85 -21.10 31.75
CA LEU A 6 -4.69 -21.07 32.95
C LEU A 6 -5.84 -22.04 32.79
N THR A 7 -6.09 -22.85 33.82
CA THR A 7 -7.23 -23.77 33.86
C THR A 7 -8.12 -23.40 35.05
N SER A 8 -9.37 -23.01 34.78
CA SER A 8 -10.33 -22.67 35.83
C SER A 8 -10.63 -23.87 36.72
N THR A 9 -10.47 -23.72 38.04
CA THR A 9 -10.92 -24.70 39.04
C THR A 9 -12.26 -24.32 39.65
N SER A 10 -12.65 -23.05 39.55
CA SER A 10 -13.99 -22.56 39.90
C SER A 10 -14.27 -21.25 39.16
N TRP A 11 -15.43 -20.64 39.41
CA TRP A 11 -15.73 -19.27 38.96
C TRP A 11 -14.80 -18.20 39.53
N LYS A 12 -14.11 -18.50 40.64
CA LYS A 12 -13.27 -17.55 41.37
C LYS A 12 -11.81 -17.96 41.40
N THR A 13 -11.44 -19.07 40.78
CA THR A 13 -10.07 -19.59 40.85
C THR A 13 -9.64 -20.26 39.55
N ALA A 14 -8.40 -20.00 39.12
CA ALA A 14 -7.73 -20.70 38.04
C ALA A 14 -6.30 -21.08 38.44
N VAL A 15 -5.88 -22.29 38.09
CA VAL A 15 -4.52 -22.76 38.34
C VAL A 15 -3.68 -22.49 37.09
N ALA A 16 -2.51 -21.90 37.27
CA ALA A 16 -1.54 -21.76 36.19
C ALA A 16 -0.55 -22.93 36.21
N GLU A 17 0.15 -23.12 35.09
CA GLU A 17 1.24 -24.09 35.04
C GLU A 17 2.30 -23.80 36.11
N PRO A 18 2.85 -24.85 36.76
CA PRO A 18 3.87 -24.68 37.76
C PRO A 18 5.11 -23.94 37.22
N ILE A 19 5.57 -22.93 37.94
CA ILE A 19 6.75 -22.14 37.58
C ILE A 19 7.97 -22.85 38.13
N GLU A 20 8.75 -23.51 37.26
CA GLU A 20 10.00 -24.16 37.64
C GLU A 20 11.08 -23.11 37.90
N ILE A 21 11.28 -22.75 39.16
CA ILE A 21 12.22 -21.70 39.57
C ILE A 21 13.66 -22.21 39.55
N ARG A 22 13.85 -23.46 39.97
CA ARG A 22 15.15 -24.13 40.00
C ARG A 22 14.96 -25.57 39.55
N LEU A 23 15.69 -25.98 38.53
CA LEU A 23 15.70 -27.36 38.05
C LEU A 23 17.14 -27.89 38.03
N LYS A 24 17.36 -29.03 38.68
CA LYS A 24 18.59 -29.85 38.64
C LYS A 24 18.19 -31.30 38.39
N ASP A 25 19.16 -32.15 38.04
CA ASP A 25 18.93 -33.57 37.66
C ASP A 25 18.05 -34.37 38.64
N THR A 26 18.17 -34.09 39.94
CA THR A 26 17.49 -34.84 41.01
C THR A 26 16.75 -33.95 41.99
N VAL A 27 16.79 -32.62 41.81
CA VAL A 27 16.13 -31.66 42.71
C VAL A 27 15.45 -30.56 41.89
N ARG A 28 14.21 -30.21 42.22
CA ARG A 28 13.57 -28.99 41.72
C ARG A 28 12.87 -28.19 42.80
N LEU A 29 12.80 -26.88 42.59
CA LEU A 29 11.97 -25.95 43.35
C LEU A 29 11.00 -25.30 42.38
N VAL A 30 9.72 -25.45 42.65
CA VAL A 30 8.64 -24.99 41.79
C VAL A 30 7.71 -24.10 42.61
N PHE A 31 7.16 -23.05 42.01
CA PHE A 31 6.04 -22.31 42.59
C PHE A 31 4.77 -22.66 41.82
N VAL A 32 3.73 -23.04 42.54
CA VAL A 32 2.43 -23.41 41.94
C VAL A 32 1.46 -22.24 42.14
N PRO A 33 1.29 -21.36 41.13
CA PRO A 33 0.40 -20.22 41.23
C PRO A 33 -1.07 -20.61 41.07
N THR A 34 -1.94 -19.86 41.75
CA THR A 34 -3.39 -19.87 41.56
C THR A 34 -3.86 -18.41 41.46
N VAL A 35 -4.49 -18.08 40.35
CA VAL A 35 -5.19 -16.82 40.14
C VAL A 35 -6.53 -16.89 40.87
N VAL A 36 -6.86 -15.85 41.62
CA VAL A 36 -8.06 -15.77 42.46
C VAL A 36 -8.80 -14.46 42.23
N ASP A 37 -10.12 -14.54 42.13
CA ASP A 37 -10.99 -13.36 42.16
C ASP A 37 -11.20 -12.94 43.63
N ASN A 38 -10.29 -12.11 44.12
CA ASN A 38 -10.31 -11.62 45.49
C ASN A 38 -11.19 -10.37 45.62
N GLN A 39 -12.40 -10.56 46.16
CA GLN A 39 -13.37 -9.47 46.31
C GLN A 39 -12.98 -8.41 47.35
N LYS A 40 -12.06 -8.72 48.29
CA LYS A 40 -11.62 -7.77 49.33
C LYS A 40 -10.51 -6.86 48.83
N ASP A 41 -9.63 -7.41 48.01
CA ASP A 41 -8.49 -6.70 47.44
C ASP A 41 -8.21 -7.25 46.04
N LYS A 42 -8.60 -6.47 45.02
CA LYS A 42 -8.45 -6.85 43.61
C LYS A 42 -6.98 -6.93 43.17
N ASP A 43 -6.09 -6.21 43.85
CA ASP A 43 -4.66 -6.25 43.56
C ASP A 43 -3.99 -7.50 44.17
N ALA A 44 -4.64 -8.17 45.13
CA ALA A 44 -4.20 -9.46 45.69
C ALA A 44 -4.86 -10.66 44.98
N CYS A 45 -4.69 -10.74 43.65
CA CYS A 45 -5.33 -11.75 42.78
C CYS A 45 -4.45 -12.96 42.41
N VAL A 46 -3.21 -13.07 42.90
CA VAL A 46 -2.36 -14.25 42.70
C VAL A 46 -1.88 -14.77 44.05
N LYS A 47 -2.14 -16.05 44.32
CA LYS A 47 -1.57 -16.79 45.45
C LYS A 47 -0.81 -18.02 44.95
N GLY A 48 -0.09 -18.70 45.82
CA GLY A 48 0.55 -19.97 45.47
C GLY A 48 1.39 -20.51 46.61
N HIS A 49 2.09 -21.60 46.33
CA HIS A 49 2.95 -22.26 47.29
C HIS A 49 4.19 -22.81 46.59
N PHE A 50 5.28 -22.96 47.35
CA PHE A 50 6.51 -23.59 46.88
C PHE A 50 6.45 -25.09 47.08
N VAL A 51 6.93 -25.84 46.09
CA VAL A 51 7.10 -27.28 46.16
C VAL A 51 8.56 -27.59 45.87
N TYR A 52 9.24 -28.14 46.88
CA TYR A 52 10.60 -28.63 46.73
C TYR A 52 10.56 -30.15 46.58
N GLN A 53 11.01 -30.66 45.44
CA GLN A 53 10.88 -32.08 45.08
C GLN A 53 12.26 -32.68 44.84
N LYS A 54 12.41 -33.93 45.26
CA LYS A 54 13.60 -34.76 44.98
C LYS A 54 13.16 -36.04 44.30
N LYS A 55 13.96 -36.53 43.36
CA LYS A 55 13.74 -37.81 42.66
C LYS A 55 15.07 -38.54 42.44
N LYS A 56 15.02 -39.84 42.12
CA LYS A 56 16.19 -40.54 41.56
C LYS A 56 16.38 -40.12 40.11
N LYS A 57 17.59 -40.29 39.58
CA LYS A 57 17.93 -39.82 38.21
C LYS A 57 16.97 -40.32 37.14
N LEU A 58 16.52 -41.58 37.23
CA LEU A 58 15.66 -42.23 36.24
C LEU A 58 14.16 -42.10 36.50
N ASP A 59 13.76 -41.59 37.67
CA ASP A 59 12.34 -41.49 38.02
C ASP A 59 11.70 -40.25 37.38
N SER A 60 10.36 -40.24 37.26
CA SER A 60 9.59 -39.04 36.94
C SER A 60 9.45 -38.12 38.16
N TRP A 61 9.11 -36.85 37.93
CA TRP A 61 8.69 -35.98 39.03
C TRP A 61 7.29 -36.36 39.50
N GLU A 62 7.12 -36.56 40.80
CA GLU A 62 5.84 -36.91 41.41
C GLU A 62 5.38 -35.82 42.38
N ASP A 63 4.07 -35.63 42.49
CA ASP A 63 3.49 -34.73 43.50
C ASP A 63 3.83 -35.24 44.90
N VAL A 64 4.45 -34.37 45.69
CA VAL A 64 4.97 -34.74 47.01
C VAL A 64 3.90 -34.47 48.05
N ARG A 65 3.73 -35.41 48.99
CA ARG A 65 2.87 -35.20 50.16
C ARG A 65 3.40 -34.03 50.99
N GLU A 66 2.49 -33.15 51.40
CA GLU A 66 2.81 -31.97 52.19
C GLU A 66 3.63 -32.35 53.43
N ILE A 67 4.79 -31.73 53.61
CA ILE A 67 5.55 -31.87 54.86
C ILE A 67 4.78 -31.08 55.89
N ASN A 68 4.24 -31.76 56.91
CA ASN A 68 3.49 -31.09 57.95
C ASN A 68 4.42 -30.25 58.84
N LEU A 69 4.50 -28.94 58.54
CA LEU A 69 5.33 -27.99 59.28
C LEU A 69 4.89 -27.83 60.74
N SER A 70 3.67 -28.25 61.11
CA SER A 70 3.20 -28.21 62.49
C SER A 70 3.91 -29.21 63.40
N GLN A 71 4.68 -30.15 62.83
CA GLN A 71 5.46 -31.13 63.58
C GLN A 71 6.87 -30.65 63.93
N LEU A 72 7.25 -29.46 63.50
CA LEU A 72 8.53 -28.85 63.87
C LEU A 72 8.57 -28.53 65.37
N LYS A 73 9.69 -28.83 66.02
CA LYS A 73 9.91 -28.47 67.42
C LYS A 73 10.12 -26.96 67.57
N PRO A 74 9.95 -26.39 68.77
CA PRO A 74 10.39 -25.03 69.04
C PRO A 74 11.85 -24.83 68.58
N ALA A 75 12.08 -23.74 67.84
CA ALA A 75 13.35 -23.40 67.18
C ALA A 75 13.76 -24.24 65.96
N GLU A 76 12.91 -25.16 65.46
CA GLU A 76 13.10 -25.79 64.15
C GLU A 76 12.37 -24.99 63.05
N GLY A 77 12.94 -24.95 61.85
CA GLY A 77 12.38 -24.22 60.71
C GLY A 77 12.95 -24.68 59.38
N VAL A 78 12.21 -24.44 58.31
CA VAL A 78 12.65 -24.74 56.93
C VAL A 78 13.02 -23.44 56.24
N LYS A 79 14.27 -23.34 55.78
CA LYS A 79 14.73 -22.20 54.96
C LYS A 79 14.74 -22.59 53.48
N LEU A 80 14.01 -21.84 52.66
CA LEU A 80 14.04 -21.92 51.21
C LEU A 80 14.63 -20.63 50.65
N GLU A 81 15.85 -20.71 50.12
CA GLU A 81 16.52 -19.57 49.52
C GLU A 81 16.23 -19.47 48.02
N LEU A 82 15.91 -18.25 47.56
CA LEU A 82 15.85 -17.87 46.15
C LEU A 82 17.04 -16.97 45.82
N LYS A 83 17.82 -17.34 44.81
CA LYS A 83 18.88 -16.49 44.27
C LYS A 83 18.28 -15.28 43.56
N SER A 84 19.05 -14.21 43.37
CA SER A 84 18.59 -12.99 42.69
C SER A 84 17.95 -13.25 41.32
N ALA A 85 18.57 -14.09 40.49
CA ALA A 85 18.03 -14.48 39.19
C ALA A 85 16.74 -15.30 39.28
N GLU A 86 16.66 -16.20 40.28
CA GLU A 86 15.46 -17.02 40.55
C GLU A 86 14.29 -16.14 41.02
N LEU A 87 14.57 -15.15 41.87
CA LEU A 87 13.57 -14.19 42.36
C LEU A 87 13.06 -13.28 41.23
N LEU A 88 13.95 -12.73 40.39
CA LEU A 88 13.55 -11.92 39.24
C LEU A 88 12.72 -12.73 38.24
N PHE A 89 13.10 -13.99 38.00
CA PHE A 89 12.36 -14.90 37.14
C PHE A 89 10.95 -15.14 37.68
N LEU A 90 10.82 -15.46 38.97
CA LEU A 90 9.52 -15.64 39.62
C LEU A 90 8.68 -14.35 39.51
N LEU A 91 9.26 -13.19 39.80
CA LEU A 91 8.56 -11.90 39.73
C LEU A 91 7.98 -11.65 38.33
N LYS A 92 8.77 -11.87 37.27
CA LYS A 92 8.32 -11.71 35.87
C LYS A 92 7.15 -12.64 35.54
N LYS A 93 7.24 -13.91 35.95
CA LYS A 93 6.18 -14.90 35.71
C LYS A 93 4.89 -14.57 36.46
N LEU A 94 4.99 -14.10 37.70
CA LEU A 94 3.83 -13.66 38.47
C LEU A 94 3.21 -12.39 37.88
N ALA A 95 4.02 -11.44 37.42
CA ALA A 95 3.53 -10.22 36.77
C ALA A 95 2.67 -10.51 35.54
N ASP A 96 3.04 -11.53 34.74
CA ASP A 96 2.23 -11.97 33.60
C ASP A 96 0.83 -12.45 34.07
N LEU A 97 0.73 -13.19 35.19
CA LEU A 97 -0.55 -13.63 35.75
C LEU A 97 -1.41 -12.47 36.27
N TYR A 98 -0.80 -11.49 36.93
CA TYR A 98 -1.47 -10.27 37.37
C TYR A 98 -2.04 -9.48 36.18
N ARG A 99 -1.30 -9.41 35.06
CA ARG A 99 -1.78 -8.74 33.84
C ARG A 99 -2.95 -9.48 33.21
N ILE A 100 -2.86 -10.81 33.08
CA ILE A 100 -3.94 -11.63 32.53
C ILE A 100 -5.23 -11.46 33.35
N HIS A 101 -5.15 -11.54 34.69
CA HIS A 101 -6.32 -11.34 35.54
C HIS A 101 -6.92 -9.93 35.40
N ARG A 102 -6.10 -8.88 35.26
CA ARG A 102 -6.61 -7.52 35.08
C ARG A 102 -7.33 -7.33 33.75
N GLN A 103 -6.87 -7.97 32.68
CA GLN A 103 -7.48 -7.85 31.35
C GLN A 103 -8.73 -8.72 31.22
N ASP A 104 -8.63 -9.99 31.63
CA ASP A 104 -9.66 -10.99 31.30
C ASP A 104 -10.37 -11.56 32.53
N GLY A 105 -9.93 -11.25 33.75
CA GLY A 105 -10.43 -11.92 34.95
C GLY A 105 -10.20 -13.43 34.92
N ILE A 106 -11.14 -14.20 35.48
CA ILE A 106 -11.09 -15.66 35.48
C ILE A 106 -12.01 -16.21 34.40
N GLN A 107 -11.41 -16.71 33.32
CA GLN A 107 -12.10 -17.35 32.22
C GLN A 107 -12.36 -18.83 32.50
N ARG A 108 -13.52 -19.35 32.08
CA ARG A 108 -13.87 -20.78 32.24
C ARG A 108 -13.05 -21.66 31.29
N GLY A 109 -12.77 -22.87 31.74
CA GLY A 109 -12.05 -23.88 30.96
C GLY A 109 -10.53 -23.70 30.99
N SER A 110 -9.86 -24.28 29.99
CA SER A 110 -8.42 -24.14 29.79
C SER A 110 -8.15 -23.08 28.73
N ASN A 111 -7.45 -22.02 29.09
CA ASN A 111 -7.17 -20.86 28.26
C ASN A 111 -5.66 -20.69 28.07
N GLN A 112 -5.24 -20.33 26.85
CA GLN A 112 -3.84 -20.06 26.52
C GLN A 112 -3.67 -18.59 26.13
N TYR A 113 -2.71 -17.94 26.77
CA TYR A 113 -2.37 -16.53 26.56
C TYR A 113 -1.01 -16.44 25.89
N VAL A 114 -0.88 -15.52 24.93
CA VAL A 114 0.36 -15.30 24.18
C VAL A 114 0.93 -13.94 24.54
N LYS A 115 2.18 -13.91 24.99
CA LYS A 115 2.89 -12.66 25.26
C LYS A 115 3.27 -11.98 23.96
N LEU A 116 2.58 -10.88 23.63
CA LEU A 116 2.99 -9.98 22.56
C LEU A 116 4.32 -9.29 22.95
N SER A 117 5.19 -9.04 21.98
CA SER A 117 6.42 -8.28 22.23
C SER A 117 6.04 -6.84 22.61
N GLY A 118 6.79 -6.21 23.53
CA GLY A 118 6.45 -4.87 24.02
C GLY A 118 6.33 -3.81 22.93
N ALA A 119 7.03 -3.97 21.81
CA ALA A 119 6.90 -3.09 20.64
C ALA A 119 5.52 -3.21 19.96
N LEU A 120 4.95 -4.42 19.84
CA LEU A 120 3.63 -4.63 19.26
C LEU A 120 2.51 -4.20 20.20
N GLU A 121 2.69 -4.43 21.51
CA GLU A 121 1.75 -3.97 22.53
C GLU A 121 1.71 -2.43 22.61
N GLY A 122 2.86 -1.76 22.45
CA GLY A 122 2.94 -0.31 22.34
C GLY A 122 2.23 0.23 21.10
N LEU A 123 2.37 -0.43 19.95
CA LEU A 123 1.68 -0.05 18.71
C LEU A 123 0.16 -0.26 18.78
N CYS A 124 -0.31 -1.37 19.36
CA CYS A 124 -1.75 -1.66 19.45
C CYS A 124 -2.49 -0.72 20.40
N ASN A 125 -1.78 -0.16 21.39
CA ASN A 125 -2.33 0.76 22.37
C ASN A 125 -1.95 2.23 22.10
N ALA A 126 -1.27 2.51 20.98
CA ALA A 126 -0.88 3.87 20.62
C ALA A 126 -2.13 4.71 20.37
N THR A 127 -2.18 5.87 21.01
CA THR A 127 -3.21 6.88 20.75
C THR A 127 -2.83 7.74 19.56
N ASP A 128 -3.79 8.48 19.00
CA ASP A 128 -3.51 9.47 17.94
C ASP A 128 -2.46 10.49 18.37
N GLU A 129 -2.39 10.83 19.66
CA GLU A 129 -1.39 11.74 20.23
C GLU A 129 0.01 11.10 20.25
N ASP A 130 0.11 9.82 20.62
CA ASP A 130 1.38 9.08 20.56
C ASP A 130 1.91 8.99 19.12
N LEU A 131 1.00 8.80 18.15
CA LEU A 131 1.34 8.78 16.73
C LEU A 131 1.77 10.15 16.20
N ARG A 132 1.13 11.24 16.65
CA ARG A 132 1.54 12.61 16.32
C ARG A 132 2.94 12.92 16.85
N GLN A 133 3.17 12.65 18.13
CA GLN A 133 4.48 12.85 18.75
C GLN A 133 5.56 11.98 18.10
N PHE A 134 5.22 10.75 17.69
CA PHE A 134 6.13 9.89 16.94
C PHE A 134 6.58 10.53 15.62
N VAL A 135 5.67 11.16 14.87
CA VAL A 135 5.98 11.84 13.61
C VAL A 135 6.77 13.14 13.86
N GLU A 136 6.40 13.92 14.89
CA GLU A 136 7.01 15.22 15.20
C GLU A 136 8.43 15.10 15.78
N LEU A 137 8.68 14.10 16.63
CA LEU A 137 9.93 13.97 17.40
C LEU A 137 11.01 13.15 16.69
N SER A 138 10.71 12.49 15.57
CA SER A 138 11.61 11.52 14.93
C SER A 138 11.59 11.60 13.41
N SER A 139 12.07 12.72 12.85
CA SER A 139 11.94 13.01 11.41
C SER A 139 12.48 11.91 10.47
N ASP A 140 13.60 11.25 10.77
CA ASP A 140 14.13 10.20 9.87
C ASP A 140 13.66 8.78 10.20
N ASN A 141 13.57 8.43 11.50
CA ASN A 141 13.19 7.10 11.94
C ASN A 141 11.68 6.83 11.80
N ALA A 142 10.84 7.83 12.04
CA ALA A 142 9.40 7.71 11.86
C ALA A 142 9.04 7.58 10.38
N ILE A 143 9.64 8.41 9.52
CA ILE A 143 9.49 8.31 8.06
C ILE A 143 10.01 6.96 7.56
N GLY A 144 11.15 6.49 8.07
CA GLY A 144 11.69 5.17 7.74
C GLY A 144 10.75 4.03 8.13
N THR A 145 10.08 4.14 9.28
CA THR A 145 9.10 3.16 9.76
C THR A 145 7.83 3.19 8.90
N PHE A 146 7.29 4.37 8.62
CA PHE A 146 6.15 4.55 7.72
C PHE A 146 6.44 3.95 6.33
N LYS A 147 7.63 4.20 5.77
CA LYS A 147 8.05 3.64 4.48
C LYS A 147 8.06 2.11 4.49
N ARG A 148 8.49 1.49 5.59
CA ARG A 148 8.47 0.02 5.75
C ARG A 148 7.03 -0.50 5.81
N ILE A 149 6.16 0.16 6.57
CA ILE A 149 4.73 -0.19 6.67
C ILE A 149 4.06 -0.04 5.30
N ALA A 150 4.24 1.09 4.61
CA ALA A 150 3.68 1.33 3.28
C ALA A 150 4.15 0.29 2.25
N LYS A 151 5.43 -0.11 2.28
CA LYS A 151 5.97 -1.16 1.42
C LYS A 151 5.40 -2.54 1.77
N TRP A 152 5.15 -2.80 3.04
CA TRP A 152 4.49 -4.03 3.48
C TRP A 152 3.02 -4.06 3.02
N LEU A 153 2.28 -2.95 3.18
CA LEU A 153 0.90 -2.80 2.71
C LEU A 153 0.77 -2.97 1.20
N SER A 154 1.78 -2.56 0.43
CA SER A 154 1.78 -2.72 -1.03
C SER A 154 2.26 -4.11 -1.51
N SER A 155 2.58 -5.03 -0.60
CA SER A 155 3.02 -6.38 -0.96
C SER A 155 1.84 -7.34 -1.16
N VAL A 156 1.90 -8.14 -2.23
CA VAL A 156 0.77 -8.93 -2.76
C VAL A 156 0.32 -10.04 -1.80
N GLU A 157 1.18 -10.51 -0.90
CA GLU A 157 0.94 -11.67 -0.03
C GLU A 157 -0.14 -11.46 1.04
N HIS A 158 -0.59 -10.22 1.29
CA HIS A 158 -1.54 -9.90 2.38
C HIS A 158 -2.70 -8.97 1.96
N SER A 159 -2.99 -8.86 0.66
CA SER A 159 -3.98 -7.92 0.12
C SER A 159 -5.37 -8.07 0.76
N ASP A 160 -5.88 -9.28 0.95
CA ASP A 160 -7.23 -9.51 1.50
C ASP A 160 -7.42 -8.93 2.91
N LYS A 161 -6.45 -9.17 3.81
CA LYS A 161 -6.52 -8.66 5.20
C LYS A 161 -6.33 -7.16 5.27
N VAL A 162 -5.51 -6.60 4.39
CA VAL A 162 -5.32 -5.14 4.31
C VAL A 162 -6.60 -4.48 3.79
N VAL A 163 -7.27 -5.08 2.80
CA VAL A 163 -8.55 -4.60 2.29
C VAL A 163 -9.62 -4.61 3.38
N GLU A 164 -9.80 -5.72 4.10
CA GLU A 164 -10.76 -5.82 5.22
C GLU A 164 -10.50 -4.76 6.29
N SER A 165 -9.23 -4.51 6.65
CA SER A 165 -8.86 -3.45 7.58
C SER A 165 -9.19 -2.05 7.05
N LEU A 166 -8.95 -1.79 5.76
CA LEU A 166 -9.30 -0.50 5.14
C LEU A 166 -10.82 -0.31 5.06
N GLU A 167 -11.59 -1.37 4.79
CA GLU A 167 -13.07 -1.32 4.79
C GLU A 167 -13.66 -0.96 6.17
N SER A 168 -12.93 -1.22 7.26
CA SER A 168 -13.33 -0.83 8.61
C SER A 168 -13.12 0.66 8.92
N LEU A 169 -12.36 1.39 8.08
CA LEU A 169 -12.12 2.82 8.26
C LEU A 169 -13.32 3.65 7.81
N SER A 170 -13.42 4.88 8.32
CA SER A 170 -14.40 5.84 7.84
C SER A 170 -14.16 6.20 6.37
N ALA A 171 -15.23 6.57 5.66
CA ALA A 171 -15.15 7.03 4.28
C ALA A 171 -14.21 8.24 4.12
N ASP A 172 -14.15 9.13 5.12
CA ASP A 172 -13.25 10.28 5.13
C ASP A 172 -11.78 9.88 5.21
N ASN A 173 -11.45 8.89 6.05
CA ASN A 173 -10.07 8.38 6.16
C ASN A 173 -9.61 7.74 4.84
N ILE A 174 -10.48 6.95 4.20
CA ILE A 174 -10.19 6.33 2.90
C ILE A 174 -10.05 7.38 1.80
N LYS A 175 -10.90 8.41 1.81
CA LYS A 175 -10.79 9.54 0.89
C LYS A 175 -9.45 10.26 1.04
N GLN A 176 -9.05 10.58 2.28
CA GLN A 176 -7.78 11.25 2.55
C GLN A 176 -6.58 10.40 2.12
N LEU A 177 -6.61 9.10 2.40
CA LEU A 177 -5.57 8.16 1.96
C LEU A 177 -5.44 8.15 0.42
N ASN A 178 -6.57 8.11 -0.29
CA ASN A 178 -6.60 8.17 -1.76
C ASN A 178 -6.04 9.49 -2.30
N VAL A 179 -6.35 10.63 -1.66
CA VAL A 179 -5.79 11.94 -2.05
C VAL A 179 -4.27 11.94 -1.89
N VAL A 180 -3.74 11.50 -0.75
CA VAL A 180 -2.28 11.48 -0.49
C VAL A 180 -1.55 10.55 -1.46
N ALA A 181 -2.09 9.36 -1.69
CA ALA A 181 -1.53 8.41 -2.65
C ALA A 181 -1.56 8.97 -4.09
N GLY A 182 -2.71 9.50 -4.52
CA GLY A 182 -2.87 10.11 -5.84
C GLY A 182 -1.95 11.31 -6.06
N LEU A 183 -1.85 12.21 -5.07
CA LEU A 183 -0.95 13.36 -5.09
C LEU A 183 0.51 12.95 -5.26
N THR A 184 0.93 11.87 -4.57
CA THR A 184 2.30 11.34 -4.68
C THR A 184 2.61 10.87 -6.10
N VAL A 185 1.66 10.16 -6.73
CA VAL A 185 1.82 9.67 -8.11
C VAL A 185 1.86 10.84 -9.11
N LEU A 186 0.96 11.83 -8.96
CA LEU A 186 0.94 13.04 -9.78
C LEU A 186 2.25 13.82 -9.70
N LYS A 187 2.76 14.05 -8.48
CA LYS A 187 4.02 14.77 -8.25
C LYS A 187 5.20 14.07 -8.89
N LYS A 188 5.29 12.74 -8.79
CA LYS A 188 6.36 11.96 -9.42
C LYS A 188 6.34 12.10 -10.95
N ALA A 189 5.17 11.95 -11.57
CA ALA A 189 5.05 12.12 -13.02
C ALA A 189 5.39 13.55 -13.46
N PHE A 190 4.98 14.56 -12.67
CA PHE A 190 5.33 15.95 -12.93
C PHE A 190 6.83 16.22 -12.78
N GLU A 191 7.49 15.61 -11.80
CA GLU A 191 8.94 15.71 -11.62
C GLU A 191 9.71 15.09 -12.80
N VAL A 192 9.26 13.93 -13.31
CA VAL A 192 9.82 13.34 -14.53
C VAL A 192 9.69 14.30 -15.70
N TRP A 193 8.53 14.95 -15.85
CA TRP A 193 8.34 15.98 -16.87
C TRP A 193 9.37 17.11 -16.73
N ILE A 194 9.45 17.76 -15.57
CA ILE A 194 10.38 18.87 -15.32
C ILE A 194 11.84 18.49 -15.66
N ASN A 195 12.26 17.28 -15.31
CA ASN A 195 13.64 16.84 -15.52
C ASN A 195 13.94 16.43 -16.97
N ASN A 196 12.92 16.25 -17.82
CA ASN A 196 13.09 15.71 -19.18
C ASN A 196 12.50 16.59 -20.28
N GLN A 197 12.05 17.82 -20.02
CA GLN A 197 11.32 18.67 -20.98
C GLN A 197 12.01 18.91 -22.34
N TYR A 198 13.32 18.68 -22.42
CA TYR A 198 14.13 18.83 -23.64
C TYR A 198 14.60 17.49 -24.22
N SER A 199 14.07 16.37 -23.72
CA SER A 199 14.39 15.03 -24.20
C SER A 199 13.81 14.82 -25.60
N THR A 200 14.68 14.37 -26.50
CA THR A 200 14.35 13.96 -27.87
C THR A 200 14.13 12.45 -28.00
N ASP A 201 14.10 11.71 -26.89
CA ASP A 201 13.86 10.27 -26.88
C ASP A 201 12.34 9.99 -26.87
N GLU A 202 11.79 9.66 -28.04
CA GLU A 202 10.36 9.33 -28.21
C GLU A 202 9.98 8.04 -27.47
N GLU A 203 10.85 7.04 -27.45
CA GLU A 203 10.59 5.75 -26.77
C GLU A 203 10.55 5.93 -25.24
N PHE A 204 11.40 6.83 -24.70
CA PHE A 204 11.29 7.26 -23.31
C PHE A 204 9.90 7.83 -23.01
N TRP A 205 9.38 8.74 -23.83
CA TRP A 205 8.08 9.37 -23.58
C TRP A 205 6.92 8.39 -23.73
N GLN A 206 6.99 7.50 -24.71
CA GLN A 206 6.03 6.40 -24.84
C GLN A 206 6.03 5.56 -23.56
N ARG A 207 7.19 5.10 -23.08
CA ARG A 207 7.30 4.29 -21.85
C ARG A 207 6.84 5.02 -20.60
N GLU A 208 7.17 6.31 -20.47
CA GLU A 208 6.80 7.13 -19.32
C GLU A 208 5.27 7.33 -19.25
N LEU A 209 4.65 7.68 -20.38
CA LEU A 209 3.21 7.87 -20.48
C LEU A 209 2.44 6.54 -20.41
N THR A 210 3.06 5.42 -20.80
CA THR A 210 2.53 4.07 -20.52
C THR A 210 2.45 3.83 -19.02
N SER A 211 3.58 4.00 -18.32
CA SER A 211 3.69 3.74 -16.89
C SER A 211 2.81 4.68 -16.06
N ASN A 212 2.48 5.85 -16.61
CA ASN A 212 1.67 6.89 -15.99
C ASN A 212 0.42 7.23 -16.85
N SER A 213 -0.31 6.22 -17.30
CA SER A 213 -1.48 6.36 -18.19
C SER A 213 -2.59 7.29 -17.67
N PHE A 214 -2.63 7.59 -16.36
CA PHE A 214 -3.51 8.60 -15.76
C PHE A 214 -3.18 10.04 -16.21
N VAL A 215 -1.95 10.31 -16.67
CA VAL A 215 -1.57 11.60 -17.26
C VAL A 215 -2.33 11.79 -18.58
N LEU A 216 -2.36 10.75 -19.41
CA LEU A 216 -3.08 10.75 -20.69
C LEU A 216 -4.60 10.89 -20.49
N SER A 217 -5.16 10.39 -19.39
CA SER A 217 -6.60 10.56 -19.11
C SER A 217 -7.02 12.03 -18.93
N GLN A 218 -6.09 12.94 -18.61
CA GLN A 218 -6.37 14.39 -18.48
C GLN A 218 -6.68 15.07 -19.83
N ILE A 219 -6.49 14.37 -20.94
CA ILE A 219 -6.80 14.86 -22.28
C ILE A 219 -8.30 14.77 -22.56
N PHE A 220 -8.95 13.71 -22.07
CA PHE A 220 -10.32 13.37 -22.42
C PHE A 220 -11.33 14.01 -21.46
N SER A 221 -12.46 14.46 -22.01
CA SER A 221 -13.62 14.92 -21.22
C SER A 221 -14.51 13.77 -20.72
N PHE A 222 -14.10 12.53 -20.97
CA PHE A 222 -14.82 11.31 -20.62
C PHE A 222 -13.86 10.30 -19.98
N PRO A 223 -14.36 9.39 -19.13
CA PRO A 223 -13.53 8.36 -18.52
C PRO A 223 -13.04 7.38 -19.58
N VAL A 224 -11.74 7.06 -19.53
CA VAL A 224 -11.08 6.15 -20.48
C VAL A 224 -10.35 5.01 -19.76
N VAL A 225 -10.23 3.86 -20.42
CA VAL A 225 -9.34 2.77 -20.02
C VAL A 225 -8.38 2.43 -21.14
N VAL A 226 -7.15 2.10 -20.78
CA VAL A 226 -6.16 1.58 -21.73
C VAL A 226 -6.64 0.22 -22.22
N VAL A 227 -6.77 0.07 -23.53
CA VAL A 227 -7.02 -1.22 -24.18
C VAL A 227 -5.69 -1.86 -24.58
N LYS A 228 -4.77 -1.07 -25.13
CA LYS A 228 -3.45 -1.54 -25.57
C LYS A 228 -2.44 -0.39 -25.70
N GLU A 229 -1.20 -0.64 -25.29
CA GLU A 229 -0.09 0.34 -25.20
C GLU A 229 0.79 0.43 -26.46
N LYS A 230 0.69 -0.54 -27.37
CA LYS A 230 1.20 -0.49 -28.76
C LYS A 230 0.24 -1.31 -29.61
N ALA A 231 -0.71 -0.65 -30.27
CA ALA A 231 -1.76 -1.36 -31.00
C ALA A 231 -1.41 -1.46 -32.49
N TYR A 232 -1.19 -2.70 -32.94
CA TYR A 232 -1.19 -3.04 -34.36
C TYR A 232 -2.62 -2.94 -34.89
N ILE A 233 -2.83 -1.98 -35.79
CA ILE A 233 -4.08 -1.68 -36.46
C ILE A 233 -3.91 -2.03 -37.94
N GLY A 234 -4.85 -2.80 -38.49
CA GLY A 234 -4.79 -3.33 -39.85
C GLY A 234 -4.37 -4.79 -39.88
N GLY A 235 -5.03 -5.57 -40.73
CA GLY A 235 -4.79 -7.02 -40.84
C GLY A 235 -3.34 -7.34 -41.22
N LYS A 236 -2.76 -8.38 -40.58
CA LYS A 236 -1.50 -8.96 -41.07
C LYS A 236 -1.79 -9.60 -42.43
N THR A 237 -1.30 -9.00 -43.52
CA THR A 237 -1.15 -9.74 -44.77
C THR A 237 -0.13 -10.86 -44.57
N PHE A 238 -0.18 -11.89 -45.43
CA PHE A 238 0.65 -13.09 -45.43
C PHE A 238 2.18 -12.81 -45.41
N THR A 239 2.61 -11.55 -45.57
CA THR A 239 4.01 -11.09 -45.61
C THR A 239 4.46 -10.31 -44.37
N ASN A 240 3.65 -10.19 -43.30
CA ASN A 240 3.96 -9.36 -42.11
C ASN A 240 4.20 -7.86 -42.45
N GLN A 241 3.82 -7.39 -43.64
CA GLN A 241 3.98 -6.01 -44.09
C GLN A 241 2.60 -5.38 -44.29
N GLY A 242 2.23 -4.43 -43.43
CA GLY A 242 0.98 -3.67 -43.56
C GLY A 242 0.29 -3.27 -42.26
N GLY A 243 0.73 -3.81 -41.12
CA GLY A 243 0.23 -3.38 -39.81
C GLY A 243 0.75 -1.99 -39.44
N ASN A 244 -0.17 -1.06 -39.24
CA ASN A 244 0.09 0.30 -38.78
C ASN A 244 0.09 0.31 -37.24
N ILE A 245 1.08 0.91 -36.59
CA ILE A 245 1.22 0.87 -35.12
C ILE A 245 0.87 2.23 -34.53
N VAL A 246 -0.22 2.31 -33.77
CA VAL A 246 -0.46 3.45 -32.89
C VAL A 246 0.22 3.22 -31.55
N ASP A 247 0.69 4.30 -30.91
CA ASP A 247 1.20 4.23 -29.55
C ASP A 247 0.08 3.76 -28.63
N PHE A 248 -0.98 4.54 -28.41
CA PHE A 248 -2.03 4.12 -27.48
C PHE A 248 -3.40 3.93 -28.12
N LEU A 249 -4.06 2.84 -27.71
CA LEU A 249 -5.48 2.60 -27.92
C LEU A 249 -6.20 2.60 -26.56
N TYR A 250 -7.05 3.61 -26.38
CA TYR A 250 -7.96 3.75 -25.26
C TYR A 250 -9.39 3.43 -25.69
N LYS A 251 -10.27 3.18 -24.72
CA LYS A 251 -11.72 3.22 -24.95
C LYS A 251 -12.41 4.07 -23.90
N ASN A 252 -13.44 4.78 -24.33
CA ASN A 252 -14.41 5.37 -23.43
C ASN A 252 -15.08 4.25 -22.62
N GLN A 253 -15.03 4.34 -21.29
CA GLN A 253 -15.59 3.30 -20.41
C GLN A 253 -17.10 3.10 -20.57
N MET A 254 -17.83 4.17 -20.91
CA MET A 254 -19.29 4.19 -20.94
C MET A 254 -19.83 3.77 -22.32
N THR A 255 -19.16 4.18 -23.39
CA THR A 255 -19.64 3.96 -24.77
C THR A 255 -18.83 2.95 -25.56
N SER A 256 -17.69 2.50 -25.00
CA SER A 256 -16.70 1.69 -25.70
C SER A 256 -16.14 2.33 -26.98
N ASN A 257 -16.32 3.64 -27.20
CA ASN A 257 -15.73 4.33 -28.34
C ASN A 257 -14.19 4.35 -28.23
N PRO A 258 -13.43 3.94 -29.25
CA PRO A 258 -11.98 3.98 -29.21
C PRO A 258 -11.44 5.42 -29.21
N ALA A 259 -10.27 5.59 -28.61
CA ALA A 259 -9.45 6.79 -28.69
C ALA A 259 -8.01 6.42 -29.01
N LEU A 260 -7.39 7.15 -29.93
CA LEU A 260 -6.06 6.92 -30.46
C LEU A 260 -5.15 8.06 -30.06
N ILE A 261 -3.95 7.75 -29.57
CA ILE A 261 -2.96 8.75 -29.23
C ILE A 261 -1.66 8.42 -29.97
N GLU A 262 -1.19 9.37 -30.77
CA GLU A 262 0.15 9.40 -31.36
C GLU A 262 1.03 10.35 -30.53
N ILE A 263 2.20 9.90 -30.12
CA ILE A 263 3.12 10.64 -29.26
C ILE A 263 4.41 10.93 -30.01
N LYS A 264 4.80 12.20 -30.04
CA LYS A 264 6.13 12.67 -30.41
C LYS A 264 6.87 13.17 -29.18
N THR A 265 7.96 13.90 -29.37
CA THR A 265 8.74 14.45 -28.26
C THR A 265 8.32 15.88 -27.93
N PRO A 266 8.55 16.36 -26.69
CA PRO A 266 8.34 17.76 -26.33
C PRO A 266 9.22 18.72 -27.12
N SER A 267 10.37 18.24 -27.63
CA SER A 267 11.28 19.02 -28.48
C SER A 267 10.95 18.94 -29.96
N THR A 268 9.88 18.22 -30.34
CA THR A 268 9.44 18.16 -31.73
C THR A 268 8.86 19.51 -32.14
N GLN A 269 9.36 20.03 -33.26
CA GLN A 269 8.97 21.32 -33.78
C GLN A 269 7.47 21.34 -34.12
N LEU A 270 6.75 22.40 -33.73
CA LEU A 270 5.34 22.65 -34.06
C LEU A 270 5.19 23.46 -35.35
N ILE A 271 6.08 24.44 -35.54
CA ILE A 271 5.99 25.46 -36.60
C ILE A 271 7.25 25.40 -37.47
N SER A 272 7.09 25.36 -38.78
CA SER A 272 8.20 25.41 -39.74
C SER A 272 8.46 26.85 -40.23
N SER A 273 8.85 27.01 -41.50
CA SER A 273 9.16 28.31 -42.10
C SER A 273 7.93 29.23 -42.17
N PRO A 274 8.14 30.56 -42.14
CA PRO A 274 7.11 31.51 -42.55
C PRO A 274 6.56 31.16 -43.93
N TYR A 275 5.26 31.39 -44.11
CA TYR A 275 4.55 31.20 -45.36
C TYR A 275 3.64 32.39 -45.62
N ARG A 276 4.11 33.33 -46.45
CA ARG A 276 3.43 34.61 -46.71
C ARG A 276 3.12 35.35 -45.40
N GLN A 277 1.85 35.47 -45.02
CA GLN A 277 1.38 36.17 -43.81
C GLN A 277 1.04 35.20 -42.66
N THR A 278 1.47 33.95 -42.75
CA THR A 278 1.27 32.93 -41.71
C THR A 278 2.54 32.08 -41.58
N TYR A 279 2.47 30.98 -40.82
CA TYR A 279 3.52 29.99 -40.71
C TYR A 279 3.03 28.61 -41.13
N ASN A 280 3.92 27.82 -41.71
CA ASN A 280 3.65 26.41 -41.97
C ASN A 280 3.70 25.63 -40.66
N MET A 281 2.84 24.63 -40.52
CA MET A 281 3.02 23.61 -39.49
C MET A 281 4.22 22.74 -39.83
N SER A 282 4.87 22.15 -38.84
CA SER A 282 5.98 21.24 -39.08
C SER A 282 5.55 19.99 -39.85
N LYS A 283 6.53 19.37 -40.51
CA LYS A 283 6.32 18.08 -41.19
C LYS A 283 5.91 16.99 -40.19
N GLU A 284 6.47 17.00 -38.99
CA GLU A 284 6.15 16.04 -37.94
C GLU A 284 4.70 16.21 -37.44
N LEU A 285 4.23 17.45 -37.24
CA LEU A 285 2.86 17.72 -36.81
C LEU A 285 1.83 17.29 -37.88
N THR A 286 2.06 17.69 -39.14
CA THR A 286 1.19 17.33 -40.27
C THR A 286 1.26 15.83 -40.61
N GLY A 287 2.43 15.22 -40.44
CA GLY A 287 2.62 13.77 -40.58
C GLY A 287 1.85 13.00 -39.50
N SER A 288 2.01 13.39 -38.24
CA SER A 288 1.35 12.74 -37.08
C SER A 288 -0.18 12.82 -37.15
N THR A 289 -0.72 13.97 -37.58
CA THR A 289 -2.18 14.13 -37.81
C THR A 289 -2.68 13.21 -38.92
N SER A 290 -1.94 13.08 -40.03
CA SER A 290 -2.29 12.15 -41.11
C SER A 290 -2.18 10.69 -40.67
N GLN A 291 -1.16 10.37 -39.87
CA GLN A 291 -0.90 9.03 -39.34
C GLN A 291 -2.03 8.56 -38.41
N VAL A 292 -2.42 9.36 -37.42
CA VAL A 292 -3.49 9.00 -36.49
C VAL A 292 -4.85 8.86 -37.21
N LEU A 293 -5.11 9.66 -38.24
CA LEU A 293 -6.31 9.54 -39.07
C LEU A 293 -6.31 8.25 -39.91
N ASN A 294 -5.16 7.86 -40.46
CA ASN A 294 -5.01 6.58 -41.15
C ASN A 294 -5.27 5.41 -40.21
N TYR A 295 -4.83 5.51 -38.95
CA TYR A 295 -5.12 4.50 -37.92
C TYR A 295 -6.61 4.44 -37.60
N ALA A 296 -7.26 5.59 -37.44
CA ALA A 296 -8.70 5.66 -37.21
C ALA A 296 -9.49 5.02 -38.36
N ASN A 297 -9.13 5.34 -39.61
CA ASN A 297 -9.75 4.73 -40.77
C ASN A 297 -9.52 3.21 -40.82
N SER A 298 -8.30 2.76 -40.53
CA SER A 298 -7.95 1.33 -40.53
C SER A 298 -8.73 0.56 -39.45
N ILE A 299 -8.93 1.13 -38.25
CA ILE A 299 -9.78 0.51 -37.21
C ILE A 299 -11.22 0.33 -37.70
N ILE A 300 -11.77 1.32 -38.40
CA ILE A 300 -13.15 1.28 -38.89
C ILE A 300 -13.31 0.24 -40.01
N GLN A 301 -12.38 0.25 -40.97
CA GLN A 301 -12.42 -0.67 -42.13
C GLN A 301 -12.18 -2.13 -41.72
N ASP A 302 -11.20 -2.36 -40.85
CA ASP A 302 -10.80 -3.70 -40.44
C ASP A 302 -11.38 -4.09 -39.08
N TYR A 303 -12.46 -3.45 -38.63
CA TYR A 303 -13.01 -3.60 -37.27
C TYR A 303 -13.13 -5.07 -36.85
N TYR A 304 -13.85 -5.89 -37.63
CA TYR A 304 -14.04 -7.31 -37.33
C TYR A 304 -12.75 -8.13 -37.38
N SER A 305 -11.77 -7.71 -38.19
CA SER A 305 -10.44 -8.31 -38.21
C SER A 305 -9.60 -7.93 -36.99
N VAL A 306 -9.86 -6.76 -36.39
CA VAL A 306 -9.14 -6.24 -35.22
C VAL A 306 -9.74 -6.76 -33.90
N VAL A 307 -11.08 -6.81 -33.77
CA VAL A 307 -11.75 -7.28 -32.54
C VAL A 307 -12.09 -8.78 -32.54
N GLY A 308 -12.00 -9.44 -33.71
CA GLY A 308 -12.38 -10.86 -33.84
C GLY A 308 -13.83 -11.11 -33.42
N HIS A 309 -14.04 -12.14 -32.59
CA HIS A 309 -15.36 -12.45 -32.01
C HIS A 309 -15.65 -11.69 -30.70
N GLU A 310 -14.70 -10.91 -30.18
CA GLU A 310 -14.84 -10.16 -28.93
C GLU A 310 -15.26 -8.72 -29.19
N THR A 311 -16.54 -8.53 -29.55
CA THR A 311 -17.12 -7.19 -29.82
C THR A 311 -17.18 -6.28 -28.58
N SER A 312 -16.78 -6.77 -27.40
CA SER A 312 -16.73 -6.03 -26.13
C SER A 312 -15.43 -5.22 -25.95
N ILE A 313 -14.43 -5.40 -26.83
CA ILE A 313 -13.13 -4.72 -26.71
C ILE A 313 -13.30 -3.22 -26.94
N PHE A 314 -13.86 -2.79 -28.08
CA PHE A 314 -14.33 -1.42 -28.36
C PHE A 314 -15.35 -1.45 -29.51
N GLY A 315 -16.16 -0.39 -29.68
CA GLY A 315 -17.17 -0.30 -30.73
C GLY A 315 -16.62 0.21 -32.07
N ALA A 316 -17.28 -0.16 -33.18
CA ALA A 316 -16.96 0.29 -34.54
C ALA A 316 -17.43 1.73 -34.83
N TYR A 317 -17.09 2.65 -33.94
CA TYR A 317 -17.46 4.06 -34.04
C TYR A 317 -16.24 4.90 -34.41
N LYS A 318 -16.46 6.15 -34.81
CA LYS A 318 -15.38 7.08 -35.16
C LYS A 318 -14.44 7.30 -33.96
N PRO A 319 -13.16 6.86 -34.02
CA PRO A 319 -12.24 7.03 -32.91
C PRO A 319 -11.91 8.49 -32.64
N THR A 320 -11.79 8.87 -31.37
CA THR A 320 -11.19 10.16 -31.00
C THR A 320 -9.69 10.11 -31.29
N CYS A 321 -9.15 11.01 -32.11
CA CYS A 321 -7.73 11.04 -32.42
C CYS A 321 -7.03 12.17 -31.65
N VAL A 322 -5.89 11.86 -31.05
CA VAL A 322 -5.06 12.79 -30.29
C VAL A 322 -3.62 12.71 -30.79
N VAL A 323 -2.98 13.86 -30.95
CA VAL A 323 -1.53 13.97 -31.18
C VAL A 323 -0.92 14.74 -30.01
N ILE A 324 0.04 14.13 -29.32
CA ILE A 324 0.81 14.77 -28.25
C ILE A 324 2.19 15.11 -28.81
N ILE A 325 2.50 16.40 -28.94
CA ILE A 325 3.67 16.85 -29.69
C ILE A 325 4.15 18.22 -29.24
N GLY A 326 5.46 18.39 -29.14
CA GLY A 326 6.10 19.69 -28.99
C GLY A 326 5.76 20.42 -27.70
N ASN A 327 6.09 21.71 -27.68
CA ASN A 327 5.92 22.60 -26.53
C ASN A 327 5.56 24.02 -26.99
N THR A 328 4.66 24.69 -26.28
CA THR A 328 4.22 26.05 -26.69
C THR A 328 5.31 27.12 -26.56
N SER A 329 6.41 26.84 -25.84
CA SER A 329 7.58 27.73 -25.76
C SER A 329 8.18 28.08 -27.14
N GLU A 330 8.02 27.21 -28.15
CA GLU A 330 8.43 27.49 -29.53
C GLU A 330 7.59 28.61 -30.19
N LEU A 331 6.36 28.81 -29.72
CA LEU A 331 5.43 29.82 -30.20
C LEU A 331 5.79 31.19 -29.59
N ASP A 332 7.01 31.64 -29.84
CA ASP A 332 7.63 32.84 -29.28
C ASP A 332 6.99 34.17 -29.78
N SER A 333 6.32 34.16 -30.94
CA SER A 333 5.67 35.34 -31.54
C SER A 333 4.14 35.24 -31.59
N PRO A 334 3.41 36.38 -31.57
CA PRO A 334 1.96 36.39 -31.76
C PRO A 334 1.50 35.71 -33.07
N GLU A 335 2.29 35.84 -34.14
CA GLU A 335 2.00 35.25 -35.45
C GLU A 335 2.13 33.73 -35.43
N LYS A 336 3.17 33.18 -34.78
CA LYS A 336 3.33 31.73 -34.58
C LYS A 336 2.19 31.17 -33.74
N ARG A 337 1.85 31.83 -32.61
CA ARG A 337 0.71 31.44 -31.75
C ARG A 337 -0.59 31.44 -32.55
N LYS A 338 -0.85 32.51 -33.31
CA LYS A 338 -2.04 32.62 -34.17
C LYS A 338 -2.09 31.50 -35.21
N ALA A 339 -0.99 31.20 -35.89
CA ALA A 339 -0.94 30.14 -36.89
C ALA A 339 -1.22 28.76 -36.27
N PHE A 340 -0.61 28.46 -35.12
CA PHE A 340 -0.83 27.20 -34.40
C PHE A 340 -2.29 27.05 -33.92
N GLU A 341 -2.85 28.08 -33.27
CA GLU A 341 -4.22 28.06 -32.78
C GLU A 341 -5.24 27.93 -33.90
N LEU A 342 -5.05 28.65 -35.02
CA LEU A 342 -5.92 28.52 -36.17
C LEU A 342 -5.86 27.11 -36.78
N TYR A 343 -4.67 26.50 -36.86
CA TYR A 343 -4.54 25.14 -37.36
C TYR A 343 -5.25 24.14 -36.45
N ARG A 344 -4.87 24.07 -35.17
CA ARG A 344 -5.37 23.02 -34.26
C ARG A 344 -6.87 23.11 -33.99
N ASN A 345 -7.43 24.31 -33.83
CA ASN A 345 -8.85 24.48 -33.53
C ASN A 345 -9.77 24.24 -34.74
N ASN A 346 -9.22 24.15 -35.95
CA ASN A 346 -9.97 23.84 -37.17
C ASN A 346 -9.82 22.38 -37.63
N LEU A 347 -9.09 21.55 -36.88
CA LEU A 347 -9.10 20.10 -37.07
C LEU A 347 -10.36 19.52 -36.40
N LYS A 348 -11.28 18.98 -37.21
CA LYS A 348 -12.52 18.40 -36.70
C LYS A 348 -12.30 17.10 -35.94
N ASP A 349 -11.32 16.32 -36.38
CA ASP A 349 -11.20 14.90 -36.03
C ASP A 349 -9.94 14.57 -35.24
N VAL A 350 -9.02 15.52 -35.09
CA VAL A 350 -7.75 15.35 -34.40
C VAL A 350 -7.57 16.47 -33.39
N GLN A 351 -7.35 16.11 -32.14
CA GLN A 351 -6.97 17.02 -31.08
C GLN A 351 -5.44 17.08 -30.98
N ILE A 352 -4.85 18.26 -31.05
CA ILE A 352 -3.41 18.47 -30.84
C ILE A 352 -3.21 19.01 -29.42
N VAL A 353 -2.35 18.35 -28.64
CA VAL A 353 -2.01 18.73 -27.27
C VAL A 353 -0.49 18.83 -27.15
N THR A 354 0.02 19.92 -26.58
CA THR A 354 1.47 20.01 -26.31
C THR A 354 1.82 19.41 -24.95
N PHE A 355 3.08 19.04 -24.74
CA PHE A 355 3.51 18.43 -23.47
C PHE A 355 3.32 19.38 -22.28
N ASP A 356 3.62 20.67 -22.46
CA ASP A 356 3.42 21.68 -21.41
C ASP A 356 1.94 21.93 -21.10
N GLU A 357 1.03 21.81 -22.07
CA GLU A 357 -0.42 21.84 -21.81
C GLU A 357 -0.87 20.60 -21.02
N LEU A 358 -0.39 19.41 -21.41
CA LEU A 358 -0.71 18.14 -20.74
C LEU A 358 -0.26 18.16 -19.27
N TYR A 359 1.01 18.46 -19.02
CA TYR A 359 1.54 18.53 -17.67
C TYR A 359 1.12 19.81 -16.92
N GLY A 360 0.69 20.85 -17.64
CA GLY A 360 0.04 22.01 -17.06
C GLY A 360 -1.29 21.64 -16.38
N LYS A 361 -2.10 20.77 -17.01
CA LYS A 361 -3.31 20.21 -16.39
C LYS A 361 -2.97 19.37 -15.15
N VAL A 362 -1.94 18.53 -15.22
CA VAL A 362 -1.45 17.75 -14.08
C VAL A 362 -1.06 18.65 -12.91
N ASN A 363 -0.29 19.72 -13.17
CA ASN A 363 0.13 20.67 -12.15
C ASN A 363 -1.06 21.41 -11.52
N SER A 364 -2.04 21.84 -12.33
CA SER A 364 -3.26 22.44 -11.83
C SER A 364 -4.04 21.48 -10.92
N PHE A 365 -4.08 20.20 -11.27
CA PHE A 365 -4.73 19.18 -10.45
C PHE A 365 -3.98 18.94 -9.13
N ILE A 366 -2.64 18.89 -9.16
CA ILE A 366 -1.80 18.85 -7.94
C ILE A 366 -2.16 20.01 -7.01
N LYS A 367 -2.16 21.24 -7.51
CA LYS A 367 -2.48 22.44 -6.71
C LYS A 367 -3.89 22.41 -6.12
N LEU A 368 -4.86 21.88 -6.87
CA LEU A 368 -6.23 21.74 -6.39
C LEU A 368 -6.32 20.75 -5.21
N LEU A 369 -5.61 19.62 -5.30
CA LEU A 369 -5.56 18.63 -4.23
C LEU A 369 -4.80 19.14 -3.00
N GLU A 370 -3.76 19.96 -3.20
CA GLU A 370 -3.02 20.59 -2.10
C GLU A 370 -3.82 21.66 -1.36
N ASN A 371 -4.61 22.46 -2.08
CA ASN A 371 -5.42 23.54 -1.50
C ASN A 371 -6.77 23.07 -0.94
N GLY A 372 -7.22 21.87 -1.32
CA GLY A 372 -8.48 21.28 -0.86
C GLY A 372 -8.36 20.44 0.42
N ASN A 373 -7.15 20.36 1.00
CA ASN A 373 -6.84 19.60 2.21
C ASN A 373 -6.55 20.52 3.40
#